data_AF-A0AAQ4D5Q0-F1
#
_entry.id   AF-A0AAQ4D5Q0-F1
#
_cell.length_a   1.000
_cell.length_b   1.000
_cell.length_c   1.000
_cell.angle_alpha   90.00
_cell.angle_beta   90.00
_cell.angle_gamma   90.00
#
_symmetry.space_group_name_H-M   'P 1'
#
loop_
_entity.id
_entity.type
_entity.pdbx_description
1 polymer ?
#
loop_
_entity_poly.entity_id
_entity_poly.type
_entity_poly.pdbx_seq_one_letter_code
_entity_poly.pdbx_strand_id
1 'polypeptide(L)'
;MLSPATQGLLLRKISDASFTLETRHYRAPEVILEMGWSQSCDVWSVGCILFELYLGETLFQTHDNREHLAMMERILGPLPYRMCRKTK
;
A
#
# COMPACT_ATOMS: atom_id res chain seq x y z
N MET A 1 -22.54 25.44 7.11
CA MET A 1 -21.35 25.67 6.26
C MET A 1 -20.13 25.30 7.08
N LEU A 2 -19.48 24.17 6.78
CA LEU A 2 -18.25 23.79 7.49
C LEU A 2 -17.10 24.71 7.06
N SER A 3 -16.22 25.06 7.99
CA SER A 3 -15.03 25.89 7.73
C SER A 3 -14.12 25.23 6.67
N PRO A 4 -13.42 26.01 5.83
CA PRO A 4 -12.43 25.49 4.88
C PRO A 4 -11.38 24.58 5.53
N ALA A 5 -11.01 24.84 6.79
CA ALA A 5 -10.09 23.99 7.56
C ALA A 5 -10.70 22.61 7.88
N THR A 6 -12.01 22.57 8.14
CA THR A 6 -12.75 21.33 8.39
C THR A 6 -12.93 20.51 7.11
N GLN A 7 -13.09 21.15 5.95
CA GLN A 7 -13.11 20.47 4.64
C GLN A 7 -11.75 19.83 4.30
N GLY A 8 -10.64 20.54 4.56
CA GLY A 8 -9.30 19.98 4.36
C GLY A 8 -8.99 18.79 5.27
N LEU A 9 -9.44 18.84 6.53
CA LEU A 9 -9.31 17.73 7.47
C LEU A 9 -10.18 16.53 7.09
N LEU A 10 -11.37 16.78 6.55
CA LEU A 10 -12.28 15.73 6.07
C LEU A 10 -11.70 15.03 4.84
N LEU A 11 -11.14 15.79 3.88
CA LEU A 11 -10.49 15.23 2.70
C LEU A 11 -9.26 14.40 3.06
N ARG A 12 -8.44 14.85 4.02
CA ARG A 12 -7.33 14.04 4.57
C ARG A 12 -7.85 12.78 5.26
N LYS A 13 -8.88 12.88 6.11
CA LYS A 13 -9.47 11.70 6.74
C LYS A 13 -10.10 10.72 5.76
N ILE A 14 -10.67 11.17 4.65
CA ILE A 14 -11.23 10.30 3.61
C ILE A 14 -10.09 9.59 2.85
N SER A 15 -8.99 10.29 2.56
CA SER A 15 -7.80 9.68 1.93
C SER A 15 -7.07 8.72 2.87
N ASP A 16 -6.94 9.06 4.16
CA ASP A 16 -6.41 8.17 5.21
C ASP A 16 -7.35 6.99 5.52
N ALA A 17 -8.67 7.18 5.36
CA ALA A 17 -9.64 6.09 5.50
C ALA A 17 -9.47 5.09 4.36
N SER A 18 -9.38 5.52 3.10
CA SER A 18 -9.06 4.64 1.96
C SER A 18 -7.73 3.90 2.16
N PHE A 19 -6.71 4.56 2.71
CA PHE A 19 -5.43 3.94 3.08
C PHE A 19 -5.57 2.77 4.07
N THR A 20 -6.55 2.84 4.96
CA THR A 20 -6.82 1.82 5.99
C THR A 20 -7.78 0.72 5.53
N LEU A 21 -8.49 0.94 4.42
CA LEU A 21 -9.49 0.00 3.90
C LEU A 21 -8.91 -1.16 3.07
N GLU A 22 -7.69 -1.03 2.56
CA GLU A 22 -7.01 -2.15 1.94
C GLU A 22 -6.60 -3.20 2.99
N THR A 23 -7.00 -4.45 2.78
CA THR A 23 -6.48 -5.58 3.55
C THR A 23 -4.96 -5.60 3.41
N ARG A 24 -4.26 -5.64 4.56
CA ARG A 24 -2.79 -5.48 4.67
C ARG A 24 -1.98 -6.27 3.64
N HIS A 25 -2.45 -7.44 3.26
CA HIS A 25 -1.80 -8.38 2.33
C HIS A 25 -1.73 -7.92 0.88
N TYR A 26 -2.58 -6.98 0.46
CA TYR A 26 -2.65 -6.51 -0.93
C TYR A 26 -2.09 -5.10 -1.11
N ARG A 27 -1.57 -4.50 -0.04
CA ARG A 27 -1.12 -3.11 -0.04
C ARG A 27 0.16 -2.94 -0.87
N ALA A 28 0.14 -1.97 -1.77
CA ALA A 28 1.28 -1.63 -2.62
C ALA A 28 2.47 -1.01 -1.83
N PRO A 29 3.72 -1.20 -2.27
CA PRO A 29 4.90 -0.69 -1.58
C PRO A 29 4.91 0.84 -1.43
N GLU A 30 4.41 1.60 -2.41
CA GLU A 30 4.30 3.06 -2.34
C GLU A 30 3.32 3.53 -1.24
N VAL A 31 2.30 2.71 -0.96
CA VAL A 31 1.33 2.95 0.10
C VAL A 31 1.99 2.65 1.45
N ILE A 32 2.70 1.53 1.59
CA ILE A 32 3.43 1.19 2.82
C ILE A 32 4.49 2.26 3.17
N LEU A 33 5.14 2.83 2.16
CA LEU A 33 6.17 3.86 2.31
C LEU A 33 5.61 5.29 2.38
N GLU A 34 4.28 5.46 2.41
CA GLU A 34 3.60 6.77 2.48
C GLU A 34 4.03 7.76 1.39
N MET A 35 4.36 7.24 0.19
CA MET A 35 4.85 8.05 -0.94
C MET A 35 3.73 8.74 -1.75
N GLY A 36 2.49 8.55 -1.34
CA GLY A 36 1.28 8.99 -2.03
C GLY A 36 0.55 7.84 -2.72
N TRP A 37 -0.76 7.99 -2.86
CA TRP A 37 -1.64 7.01 -3.52
C TRP A 37 -1.83 7.38 -4.99
N SER A 38 -1.86 6.37 -5.86
CA SER A 38 -2.15 6.52 -7.28
C SER A 38 -2.87 5.27 -7.78
N GLN A 39 -3.47 5.33 -8.98
CA GLN A 39 -4.14 4.17 -9.60
C GLN A 39 -3.23 2.94 -9.80
N SER A 40 -1.90 3.11 -9.68
CA SER A 40 -0.94 1.99 -9.68
C SER A 40 -1.14 1.01 -8.54
N CYS A 41 -1.65 1.45 -7.39
CA CYS A 41 -1.84 0.55 -6.25
C CYS A 41 -2.91 -0.50 -6.54
N ASP A 42 -3.99 -0.13 -7.25
CA ASP A 42 -5.06 -1.06 -7.58
C ASP A 42 -4.54 -2.19 -8.48
N VAL A 43 -3.61 -1.86 -9.39
CA VAL A 43 -2.94 -2.85 -10.25
C VAL A 43 -2.09 -3.81 -9.42
N TRP A 44 -1.42 -3.32 -8.38
CA TRP A 44 -0.66 -4.16 -7.45
C TRP A 44 -1.58 -5.13 -6.69
N SER A 45 -2.68 -4.62 -6.14
CA SER A 45 -3.66 -5.43 -5.39
C SER A 45 -4.26 -6.51 -6.27
N VAL A 46 -4.63 -6.17 -7.52
CA VAL A 46 -5.10 -7.14 -8.52
C VAL A 46 -4.04 -8.22 -8.80
N GLY A 47 -2.76 -7.84 -8.93
CA GLY A 47 -1.67 -8.81 -9.10
C GLY A 47 -1.57 -9.81 -7.96
N CYS A 48 -1.71 -9.34 -6.72
CA CYS A 48 -1.71 -10.20 -5.53
C CYS A 48 -2.92 -11.14 -5.49
N ILE A 49 -4.11 -10.63 -5.84
CA ILE A 49 -5.34 -11.43 -5.90
C ILE A 49 -5.24 -12.52 -6.98
N LEU A 50 -4.70 -12.20 -8.16
CA LEU A 50 -4.53 -13.17 -9.23
C LEU A 50 -3.56 -14.29 -8.84
N PHE A 51 -2.49 -13.97 -8.11
CA PHE A 51 -1.58 -14.97 -7.55
C PHE A 51 -2.30 -15.88 -6.54
N GLU A 52 -3.07 -15.30 -5.63
CA GLU A 52 -3.83 -16.04 -4.63
C GLU A 52 -4.89 -16.95 -5.25
N LEU A 53 -5.59 -16.49 -6.29
CA LEU A 53 -6.53 -17.32 -7.03
C LEU A 53 -5.86 -18.50 -7.73
N TYR A 54 -4.60 -18.35 -8.14
CA TYR A 54 -3.86 -19.41 -8.84
C TYR A 54 -3.30 -20.47 -7.90
N LEU A 55 -2.76 -20.07 -6.74
CA LEU A 55 -2.08 -20.98 -5.80
C LEU A 55 -2.94 -21.37 -4.59
N GLY A 56 -4.01 -20.63 -4.32
CA GLY A 56 -4.86 -20.81 -3.13
C GLY A 56 -4.27 -20.23 -1.84
N GLU A 57 -3.16 -19.49 -1.92
CA GLU A 57 -2.50 -18.85 -0.77
C GLU A 57 -2.14 -17.39 -1.07
N THR A 58 -2.19 -16.55 -0.04
CA THR A 58 -1.85 -15.12 -0.14
C THR A 58 -0.37 -14.90 -0.46
N LEU A 59 -0.09 -14.02 -1.43
CA LEU A 59 1.28 -13.72 -1.88
C LEU A 59 2.17 -13.16 -0.76
N PHE A 60 1.60 -12.28 0.09
CA PHE A 60 2.33 -11.62 1.17
C PHE A 60 1.62 -11.80 2.51
N GLN A 61 1.96 -12.88 3.24
CA GLN A 61 1.46 -13.14 4.59
C GLN A 61 2.25 -12.37 5.63
N THR A 62 1.86 -11.12 5.87
CA THR A 62 2.58 -10.21 6.77
C THR A 62 1.69 -9.67 7.89
N HIS A 63 2.31 -9.42 9.04
CA HIS A 63 1.69 -8.73 10.17
C HIS A 63 2.25 -7.31 10.36
N ASP A 64 3.41 -7.01 9.78
CA ASP A 64 4.10 -5.73 9.92
C ASP A 64 4.54 -5.13 8.57
N ASN A 65 4.63 -3.79 8.51
CA ASN A 65 5.04 -3.09 7.29
C ASN A 65 6.48 -3.43 6.88
N ARG A 66 7.41 -3.60 7.84
CA ARG A 66 8.80 -3.96 7.50
C ARG A 66 8.91 -5.39 6.97
N GLU A 67 8.19 -6.31 7.61
CA GLU A 67 8.11 -7.70 7.16
C GLU A 67 7.52 -7.79 5.75
N HIS A 68 6.50 -6.98 5.46
CA HIS A 68 5.90 -6.92 4.13
C HIS A 68 6.92 -6.48 3.07
N LEU A 69 7.64 -5.39 3.31
CA LEU A 69 8.67 -4.89 2.38
C LEU A 69 9.83 -5.89 2.22
N ALA A 70 10.25 -6.56 3.30
CA ALA A 70 11.28 -7.58 3.23
C ALA A 70 10.83 -8.79 2.39
N MET A 71 9.57 -9.20 2.48
CA MET A 71 9.01 -10.25 1.62
C MET A 71 8.91 -9.81 0.16
N MET A 72 8.50 -8.56 -0.10
CA MET A 72 8.52 -8.00 -1.45
C MET A 72 9.92 -8.05 -2.04
N GLU A 73 10.96 -7.66 -1.29
CA GLU A 73 12.34 -7.73 -1.76
C GLU A 73 12.81 -9.15 -2.04
N ARG A 74 12.39 -10.10 -1.20
CA ARG A 74 12.74 -11.51 -1.35
C ARG A 74 12.11 -12.14 -2.60
N ILE A 75 10.89 -11.75 -2.96
CA ILE A 75 10.13 -12.34 -4.08
C ILE A 75 10.41 -11.62 -5.40
N LEU A 76 10.43 -10.28 -5.39
CA LEU A 76 10.50 -9.44 -6.59
C LEU A 76 11.89 -8.85 -6.84
N GLY A 77 12.81 -8.99 -5.88
CA GLY A 77 14.12 -8.35 -5.90
C GLY A 77 14.12 -6.97 -5.20
N PRO A 78 15.30 -6.32 -5.12
CA PRO A 78 15.50 -5.13 -4.29
C PRO A 78 14.58 -3.98 -4.69
N LEU A 79 14.07 -3.25 -3.68
CA LEU A 79 13.20 -2.10 -3.93
C LEU A 79 13.95 -1.02 -4.72
N PRO A 80 13.30 -0.34 -5.68
CA PRO A 80 13.93 0.72 -6.45
C PRO A 80 14.49 1.82 -5.54
N TYR A 81 15.73 2.23 -5.76
CA TYR A 81 16.43 3.24 -4.94
C TYR A 81 15.65 4.55 -4.74
N ARG A 82 14.82 4.93 -5.73
CA ARG A 82 13.96 6.13 -5.65
C ARG A 82 12.90 6.04 -4.55
N MET A 83 12.47 4.84 -4.19
CA MET A 83 11.48 4.59 -3.13
C MET A 83 12.15 4.59 -1.75
N CYS A 84 13.31 3.95 -1.61
CA CYS A 84 14.06 3.88 -0.35
C CYS A 84 14.55 5.26 0.14
N ARG A 85 14.81 6.21 -0.76
CA ARG A 85 15.33 7.55 -0.41
C ARG A 85 14.28 8.53 0.08
N LYS A 86 13.00 8.26 -0.17
CA LYS A 86 11.88 9.16 0.16
C LYS A 86 11.18 8.81 1.46
N THR A 87 11.58 7.71 2.11
CA THR A 87 11.07 7.31 3.41
C THR A 87 11.52 8.35 4.44
N LYS A 88 10.56 9.06 5.04
CA LYS A 88 10.80 10.03 6.12
C LYS A 88 11.17 9.33 7.43
#